data_AF-A0AAD7HZU7-F1
#
_entry.id   AF-A0AAD7HZU7-F1
#
_cell.length_a   1.000
_cell.length_b   1.000
_cell.length_c   1.000
_cell.angle_alpha   90.00
_cell.angle_beta   90.00
_cell.angle_gamma   90.00
#
_symmetry.space_group_name_H-M   'P 1'
#
loop_
_entity.id
_entity.type
_entity.pdbx_description
1 polymer ?
#
loop_
_entity_poly.entity_id
_entity_poly.type
_entity_poly.pdbx_seq_one_letter_code
_entity_poly.pdbx_strand_id
1 'polypeptide(L)'
;MVVPIFPPDLEREVFETAAILHFRTIPTLLLVAHRIFIWIEPLLYRVLEPSSSKRHPSSQSMDDIVRRLLRTKPASFFETGVRDIFLGLHSDLSEEEVHTLLRSCTKIESFGAMRLSTPALLPIMRQMTRL
;
A
#
# COMPACT_ATOMS: atom_id res chain seq x y z
N MET A 1 36.01 21.14 11.58
CA MET A 1 34.65 21.46 12.10
C MET A 1 33.75 20.31 11.71
N VAL A 2 33.17 19.60 12.68
CA VAL A 2 32.21 18.52 12.41
C VAL A 2 30.86 19.18 12.21
N VAL A 3 30.28 19.06 11.01
CA VAL A 3 28.90 19.51 10.77
C VAL A 3 27.99 18.54 11.51
N PRO A 4 27.06 19.02 12.35
CA PRO A 4 26.11 18.14 13.02
C PRO A 4 25.24 17.45 11.95
N ILE A 5 25.24 16.13 11.95
CA ILE A 5 24.43 15.30 11.05
C ILE A 5 23.22 14.81 11.85
N PHE A 6 22.02 15.00 11.31
CA PHE A 6 20.82 14.43 11.91
C PHE A 6 20.87 12.90 11.78
N PRO A 7 20.74 12.13 12.86
CA PRO A 7 20.81 10.67 12.80
C PRO A 7 19.79 10.10 11.81
N PRO A 8 20.18 9.19 10.89
CA PRO A 8 19.28 8.67 9.86
C PRO A 8 18.03 7.99 10.42
N ASP A 9 18.13 7.31 11.55
CA ASP A 9 16.99 6.63 12.17
C ASP A 9 15.94 7.61 12.69
N LEU A 10 16.38 8.73 13.29
CA LEU A 10 15.49 9.81 13.73
C LEU A 10 14.90 10.58 12.54
N GLU A 11 15.68 10.76 11.47
CA GLU A 11 15.18 11.32 10.21
C GLU A 11 14.03 10.48 9.67
N ARG A 12 14.25 9.16 9.59
CA ARG A 12 13.24 8.22 9.14
C ARG A 12 11.98 8.29 9.99
N GLU A 13 12.10 8.25 11.32
CA GLU A 13 10.96 8.32 12.24
C GLU A 13 10.14 9.60 12.05
N VAL A 14 10.80 10.76 11.89
CA VAL A 14 10.12 12.04 11.64
C VAL A 14 9.32 11.99 10.33
N PHE A 15 9.92 11.51 9.24
CA PHE A 15 9.24 11.47 7.94
C PHE A 15 8.12 10.43 7.90
N GLU A 16 8.31 9.25 8.50
CA GLU A 16 7.27 8.22 8.57
C GLU A 16 6.09 8.71 9.43
N THR A 17 6.37 9.35 10.56
CA THR A 17 5.33 9.93 11.42
C THR A 17 4.56 11.03 10.71
N ALA A 18 5.25 11.96 10.03
CA ALA A 18 4.61 13.01 9.25
C ALA A 18 3.75 12.45 8.11
N ALA A 19 4.23 11.41 7.41
CA ALA A 19 3.48 10.72 6.36
C ALA A 19 2.21 10.05 6.88
N ILE A 20 2.28 9.40 8.05
CA ILE A 20 1.14 8.72 8.68
C ILE A 20 0.10 9.75 9.16
N LEU A 21 0.52 10.80 9.86
CA LEU A 21 -0.38 11.83 10.39
C LEU A 21 -0.99 12.71 9.29
N HIS A 22 -0.26 12.89 8.18
CA HIS A 22 -0.64 13.79 7.10
C HIS A 22 -0.50 13.12 5.73
N PHE A 23 -1.24 12.03 5.48
CA PHE A 23 -1.16 11.24 4.23
C PHE A 23 -1.12 12.07 2.93
N ARG A 24 -1.86 13.19 2.88
CA ARG A 24 -1.90 14.08 1.70
C ARG A 24 -0.56 14.75 1.37
N THR A 25 0.38 14.82 2.32
CA THR A 25 1.70 15.41 2.12
C THR A 25 2.72 14.39 1.60
N ILE A 26 2.41 13.09 1.60
CA ILE A 26 3.31 12.03 1.14
C ILE A 26 3.94 12.36 -0.22
N PRO A 27 3.20 12.76 -1.27
CA PRO A 27 3.81 13.10 -2.55
C PRO A 27 4.86 14.21 -2.46
N THR A 28 4.68 15.18 -1.56
CA THR A 28 5.65 16.24 -1.30
C THR A 28 6.85 15.73 -0.51
N LEU A 29 6.64 14.89 0.51
CA LEU A 29 7.71 14.30 1.31
C LEU A 29 8.64 13.41 0.47
N LEU A 30 8.09 12.69 -0.51
CA LEU A 30 8.87 11.86 -1.45
C LEU A 30 9.89 12.66 -2.28
N LEU A 31 9.72 13.98 -2.41
CA LEU A 31 10.61 14.84 -3.19
C LEU A 31 11.78 15.40 -2.38
N VAL A 32 11.83 15.17 -1.06
CA VAL A 32 12.83 15.79 -0.18
C VAL A 32 14.23 15.22 -0.41
N ALA A 33 14.37 13.90 -0.45
CA ALA A 33 15.62 13.22 -0.77
C ALA A 33 15.37 11.78 -1.19
N HIS A 34 16.32 11.19 -1.91
CA HIS A 34 16.23 9.80 -2.39
C HIS A 34 16.01 8.78 -1.26
N ARG A 35 16.63 8.96 -0.09
CA ARG A 35 16.40 8.07 1.07
C ARG A 35 14.98 8.18 1.62
N ILE A 36 14.40 9.39 1.62
CA ILE A 36 13.01 9.61 2.06
C ILE A 36 12.05 8.92 1.11
N PHE A 37 12.33 8.98 -0.21
CA PHE A 37 11.56 8.22 -1.20
C PHE A 37 11.49 6.73 -0.84
N ILE A 38 12.63 6.11 -0.53
CA ILE A 38 12.71 4.68 -0.17
C ILE A 38 11.90 4.38 1.09
N TRP A 39 11.97 5.23 2.12
CA TRP A 39 11.28 5.01 3.39
C TRP A 39 9.77 5.24 3.30
N ILE A 40 9.34 6.24 2.54
CA ILE A 40 7.96 6.75 2.56
C ILE A 40 7.11 6.20 1.41
N GLU A 41 7.71 5.80 0.28
CA GLU A 41 6.95 5.27 -0.86
C GLU A 41 5.99 4.12 -0.46
N PRO A 42 6.39 3.14 0.38
CA PRO A 42 5.47 2.08 0.80
C PRO A 42 4.23 2.61 1.53
N LEU A 43 4.35 3.72 2.27
CA LEU A 43 3.23 4.33 3.00
C LEU A 43 2.20 4.97 2.09
N LEU A 44 2.57 5.37 0.86
CA LEU A 44 1.63 5.86 -0.15
C LEU A 44 0.57 4.81 -0.50
N TYR A 45 0.94 3.52 -0.38
CA TYR A 45 0.09 2.38 -0.70
C TYR A 45 -0.39 1.65 0.55
N ARG A 46 -0.33 2.31 1.72
CA ARG A 46 -0.77 1.72 2.98
C ARG A 46 -2.22 1.26 2.95
N VAL A 47 -3.06 2.06 2.29
CA VAL A 47 -4.47 1.79 2.09
C VAL A 47 -4.74 1.65 0.60
N LEU A 48 -5.11 0.45 0.16
CA LEU A 48 -5.56 0.18 -1.20
C LEU A 48 -7.09 0.17 -1.20
N GLU A 49 -7.71 1.32 -1.47
CA GLU A 49 -9.17 1.47 -1.51
C GLU A 49 -9.68 1.77 -2.93
N PRO A 50 -10.83 1.20 -3.35
CA PRO A 50 -11.44 1.56 -4.62
C PRO A 50 -11.89 3.01 -4.53
N SER A 51 -11.35 3.87 -5.41
CA SER A 51 -11.75 5.28 -5.45
C SER A 51 -13.26 5.38 -5.73
N SER A 52 -14.03 5.74 -4.71
CA SER A 52 -15.49 6.02 -4.80
C SER A 52 -15.80 7.27 -5.65
N SER A 53 -14.77 8.00 -6.04
CA SER A 53 -14.91 9.21 -6.84
C SER A 53 -15.10 8.79 -8.30
N LYS A 54 -16.34 8.89 -8.79
CA LYS A 54 -16.66 8.98 -10.22
C LYS A 54 -15.70 9.99 -10.85
N ARG A 55 -14.64 9.51 -11.50
CA ARG A 55 -13.60 10.39 -12.06
C ARG A 55 -13.39 10.08 -13.53
N HIS A 56 -13.17 11.20 -14.21
CA HIS A 56 -12.67 11.39 -15.56
C HIS A 56 -12.11 10.14 -16.26
N PRO A 57 -12.42 9.92 -17.56
CA PRO A 57 -11.94 8.78 -18.35
C PRO A 57 -10.41 8.67 -18.48
N SER A 58 -9.64 9.63 -17.97
CA SER A 58 -8.17 9.65 -17.97
C SER A 58 -7.53 9.28 -16.62
N SER A 59 -8.30 8.99 -15.57
CA SER A 59 -7.76 8.56 -14.28
C SER A 59 -7.46 7.06 -14.31
N GLN A 60 -6.22 6.67 -13.96
CA GLN A 60 -5.87 5.24 -13.78
C GLN A 60 -6.79 4.62 -12.71
N SER A 61 -7.29 3.41 -12.98
CA SER A 61 -8.05 2.65 -11.99
C SER A 61 -7.12 2.21 -10.85
N MET A 62 -7.68 1.98 -9.66
CA MET A 62 -6.92 1.38 -8.56
C MET A 62 -6.37 0.00 -8.98
N ASP A 63 -7.14 -0.74 -9.79
CA ASP A 63 -6.71 -2.06 -10.28
C ASP A 63 -5.47 -1.93 -11.19
N ASP A 64 -5.38 -0.89 -12.01
CA ASP A 64 -4.20 -0.63 -12.85
C ASP A 64 -2.97 -0.30 -12.00
N ILE A 65 -3.17 0.44 -10.90
CA ILE A 65 -2.12 0.74 -9.93
C ILE A 65 -1.65 -0.57 -9.28
N VAL A 66 -2.56 -1.42 -8.80
CA VAL A 66 -2.22 -2.71 -8.20
C VAL A 66 -1.47 -3.59 -9.19
N ARG A 67 -1.95 -3.75 -10.44
CA ARG A 67 -1.26 -4.51 -11.48
C ARG A 67 0.14 -3.97 -11.77
N ARG A 68 0.29 -2.65 -11.83
CA ARG A 68 1.59 -2.01 -12.00
C ARG A 68 2.52 -2.30 -10.83
N LEU A 69 2.03 -2.21 -9.59
CA LEU A 69 2.82 -2.50 -8.40
C LEU A 69 3.28 -3.96 -8.40
N LEU A 70 2.37 -4.91 -8.65
CA LEU A 70 2.68 -6.35 -8.69
C LEU A 70 3.78 -6.68 -9.72
N ARG A 71 3.84 -5.91 -10.82
CA ARG A 71 4.87 -6.09 -11.86
C ARG A 71 6.20 -5.39 -11.58
N THR A 72 6.19 -4.30 -10.82
CA THR A 72 7.35 -3.40 -10.71
C THR A 72 8.00 -3.38 -9.33
N LYS A 73 7.28 -3.82 -8.29
CA LYS A 73 7.76 -3.80 -6.91
C LYS A 73 8.05 -5.21 -6.41
N PRO A 74 9.14 -5.40 -5.63
CA PRO A 74 9.42 -6.67 -5.00
C PRO A 74 8.41 -6.98 -3.88
N ALA A 75 8.29 -8.24 -3.49
CA ALA A 75 7.39 -8.68 -2.40
C ALA A 75 7.63 -7.92 -1.08
N SER A 76 8.88 -7.57 -0.76
CA SER A 76 9.25 -6.81 0.45
C SER A 76 8.60 -5.42 0.52
N PHE A 77 8.25 -4.84 -0.63
CA PHE A 77 7.52 -3.58 -0.71
C PHE A 77 6.11 -3.71 -0.12
N PHE A 78 5.43 -4.81 -0.44
CA PHE A 78 4.06 -5.07 0.00
C PHE A 78 4.00 -5.45 1.49
N GLU A 79 4.96 -6.25 1.95
CA GLU A 79 5.11 -6.62 3.36
C GLU A 79 5.22 -5.38 4.28
N THR A 80 5.98 -4.38 3.84
CA THR A 80 6.24 -3.19 4.66
C THR A 80 5.21 -2.09 4.46
N GLY A 81 4.70 -1.90 3.25
CA GLY A 81 3.83 -0.79 2.88
C GLY A 81 2.35 -1.03 3.14
N VAL A 82 1.80 -2.17 2.73
CA VAL A 82 0.35 -2.38 2.66
C VAL A 82 -0.18 -2.90 4.01
N ARG A 83 -1.21 -2.24 4.54
CA ARG A 83 -1.88 -2.62 5.80
C ARG A 83 -3.37 -2.83 5.61
N ASP A 84 -3.99 -2.04 4.75
CA ASP A 84 -5.43 -2.07 4.55
C ASP A 84 -5.73 -2.31 3.08
N ILE A 85 -6.49 -3.36 2.79
CA ILE A 85 -6.89 -3.72 1.42
C ILE A 85 -8.40 -3.75 1.35
N PHE A 86 -8.97 -2.93 0.48
CA PHE A 86 -10.38 -2.90 0.18
C PHE A 86 -10.61 -3.21 -1.30
N LEU A 87 -11.30 -4.32 -1.58
CA LEU A 87 -11.68 -4.72 -2.93
C LEU A 87 -13.12 -4.28 -3.22
N GLY A 88 -13.26 -3.44 -4.23
CA GLY A 88 -14.52 -2.79 -4.59
C GLY A 88 -15.49 -3.71 -5.34
N LEU A 89 -16.73 -3.25 -5.47
CA LEU A 89 -17.79 -3.94 -6.22
C LEU A 89 -17.45 -4.15 -7.71
N HIS A 90 -16.58 -3.31 -8.27
CA HIS A 90 -16.17 -3.29 -9.68
C HIS A 90 -14.65 -3.52 -9.83
N SER A 91 -14.04 -4.28 -8.92
CA SER A 91 -12.64 -4.69 -9.10
C SER A 91 -12.52 -5.61 -10.31
N ASP A 92 -11.70 -5.20 -11.27
CA ASP A 92 -11.33 -5.99 -12.45
C ASP A 92 -10.09 -6.87 -12.19
N LEU A 93 -9.57 -6.89 -10.95
CA LEU A 93 -8.47 -7.78 -10.57
C LEU A 93 -8.89 -9.25 -10.73
N SER A 94 -8.05 -10.04 -11.38
CA SER A 94 -8.25 -11.48 -11.48
C SER A 94 -8.04 -12.15 -10.12
N GLU A 95 -8.58 -13.36 -9.95
CA GLU A 95 -8.41 -14.14 -8.72
C GLU A 95 -6.92 -14.42 -8.41
N GLU A 96 -6.12 -14.66 -9.45
CA GLU A 96 -4.68 -14.85 -9.34
C GLU A 96 -3.96 -13.57 -8.88
N GLU A 97 -4.36 -12.40 -9.40
CA GLU A 97 -3.81 -11.11 -9.00
C GLU A 97 -4.13 -10.80 -7.53
N VAL A 98 -5.38 -11.01 -7.11
CA VAL A 98 -5.80 -10.82 -5.71
C VAL A 98 -5.02 -11.76 -4.80
N HIS A 99 -4.89 -13.02 -5.17
CA HIS A 99 -4.17 -14.01 -4.37
C HIS A 99 -2.66 -13.69 -4.30
N THR A 100 -2.06 -13.20 -5.38
CA THR A 100 -0.66 -12.75 -5.41
C THR A 100 -0.44 -11.53 -4.53
N LEU A 101 -1.36 -10.55 -4.59
CA LEU A 101 -1.34 -9.38 -3.72
C LEU A 101 -1.41 -9.79 -2.25
N LEU A 102 -2.40 -10.62 -1.89
CA LEU A 102 -2.60 -11.06 -0.51
C LEU A 102 -1.43 -11.88 0.03
N ARG A 103 -0.82 -12.75 -0.78
CA ARG A 103 0.38 -13.50 -0.37
C ARG A 103 1.61 -12.61 -0.15
N SER A 104 1.70 -11.51 -0.90
CA SER A 104 2.81 -10.56 -0.78
C SER A 104 2.64 -9.63 0.43
N CYS A 105 1.42 -9.45 0.92
CA CYS A 105 1.08 -8.60 2.04
C CYS A 105 0.96 -9.42 3.34
N THR A 106 2.07 -9.64 4.03
CA THR A 106 2.10 -10.46 5.26
C THR A 106 1.59 -9.74 6.52
N LYS A 107 1.47 -8.41 6.48
CA LYS A 107 1.12 -7.56 7.62
C LYS A 107 -0.22 -6.84 7.45
N ILE A 108 -1.17 -7.44 6.76
CA ILE A 108 -2.50 -6.84 6.57
C ILE A 108 -3.20 -6.75 7.94
N GLU A 109 -3.63 -5.55 8.30
CA GLU A 109 -4.40 -5.24 9.51
C GLU A 109 -5.90 -5.23 9.21
N SER A 110 -6.30 -4.79 8.01
CA SER A 110 -7.71 -4.76 7.59
C SER A 110 -7.89 -5.26 6.16
N PHE A 111 -8.89 -6.12 5.97
CA PHE A 111 -9.32 -6.59 4.66
C PHE A 111 -10.83 -6.45 4.51
N GLY A 112 -11.25 -5.70 3.49
CA GLY A 112 -12.65 -5.56 3.12
C GLY A 112 -12.86 -5.96 1.66
N ALA A 113 -13.94 -6.66 1.37
CA ALA A 113 -14.33 -6.96 0.01
C ALA A 113 -15.85 -6.96 -0.12
N MET A 114 -16.37 -6.20 -1.07
CA MET A 114 -17.83 -6.07 -1.25
C MET A 114 -18.44 -7.17 -2.14
N ARG A 115 -17.63 -7.91 -2.88
CA ARG A 115 -18.04 -9.14 -3.60
C ARG A 115 -17.03 -10.25 -3.34
N LEU A 116 -17.31 -11.08 -2.33
CA LEU A 116 -16.59 -12.33 -2.09
C LEU A 116 -17.47 -13.49 -2.54
N SER A 117 -17.62 -13.68 -3.85
CA SER A 117 -18.16 -14.94 -4.38
C SER A 117 -17.06 -15.99 -4.57
N THR A 118 -15.80 -15.66 -4.30
CA THR A 118 -14.65 -16.55 -4.49
C THR A 118 -14.33 -17.34 -3.22
N PRO A 119 -14.62 -18.65 -3.16
CA PRO A 119 -14.24 -19.50 -2.02
C PRO A 119 -12.73 -19.55 -1.75
N ALA A 120 -11.89 -19.12 -2.71
CA ALA A 120 -10.44 -19.05 -2.56
C ALA A 120 -9.93 -17.98 -1.58
N LEU A 121 -10.79 -17.04 -1.14
CA LEU A 121 -10.40 -16.02 -0.17
C LEU A 121 -10.59 -16.47 1.27
N LEU A 122 -11.42 -17.49 1.52
CA LEU A 122 -11.66 -18.06 2.85
C LEU A 122 -10.39 -18.61 3.54
N PRO A 123 -9.48 -19.35 2.86
CA PRO A 123 -8.24 -19.81 3.47
C PRO A 123 -7.33 -18.66 3.89
N ILE A 124 -7.31 -17.56 3.13
CA ILE A 124 -6.49 -16.38 3.42
C ILE A 124 -7.07 -15.61 4.60
N MET A 125 -8.38 -15.34 4.59
CA MET A 125 -9.07 -14.69 5.71
C MET A 125 -8.89 -15.47 7.02
N ARG A 126 -8.85 -16.81 6.95
CA ARG A 126 -8.58 -17.67 8.12
C ARG A 126 -7.18 -17.52 8.68
N GLN A 127 -6.19 -17.17 7.85
CA GLN A 127 -4.82 -16.89 8.31
C GLN A 127 -4.71 -15.52 8.99
N MET A 128 -5.59 -14.58 8.63
CA MET A 128 -5.62 -13.23 9.20
C MET A 128 -6.25 -13.17 10.61
N THR A 129 -7.07 -14.16 10.99
CA THR A 129 -7.79 -14.18 12.29
C THR A 129 -6.93 -14.61 13.50
N ARG A 130 -5.60 -14.72 13.34
CA ARG A 130 -4.67 -15.15 14.40
C ARG A 130 -3.80 -14.01 14.97
N LEU A 131 -4.33 -12.80 15.01
CA LEU A 131 -3.74 -11.66 15.74
C LEU A 131 -4.67 -11.23 16.86
#